data_AF-A0A535PDD7-F1
#
_entry.id   AF-A0A535PDD7-F1
#
_cell.length_a   1.000
_cell.length_b   1.000
_cell.length_c   1.000
_cell.angle_alpha   90.00
_cell.angle_beta   90.00
_cell.angle_gamma   90.00
#
_symmetry.space_group_name_H-M   'P 1'
#
loop_
_entity.id
_entity.type
_entity.pdbx_description
1 polymer ?
#
loop_
_entity_poly.entity_id
_entity_poly.type
_entity_poly.pdbx_seq_one_letter_code
_entity_poly.pdbx_strand_id
1 'polypeptide(L)'
;MREPASDGFWPEKVTAAAAVTFDVDAESAIIGFSASNADRLSLMTHQAYGPRTAVPRLLRLLGERSITATFFVPGYTAERWPDTIKAIRDAGHEIGHHG
;
A
#
# COMPACT_ATOMS: atom_id res chain seq x y z
N MET A 1 9.65 28.08 -16.83
CA MET A 1 8.21 27.89 -16.58
C MET A 1 7.84 26.57 -17.26
N ARG A 2 7.27 25.57 -16.57
CA ARG A 2 6.86 24.31 -17.22
C ARG A 2 5.62 24.58 -18.08
N GLU A 3 5.63 24.10 -19.31
CA GLU A 3 4.45 24.12 -20.20
C GLU A 3 3.25 23.46 -19.48
N PRO A 4 2.03 23.99 -19.63
CA PRO A 4 0.83 23.34 -19.10
C PRO A 4 0.67 21.96 -19.76
N ALA A 5 0.10 21.00 -19.02
CA ALA A 5 -0.23 19.70 -19.57
C ALA A 5 -1.14 19.88 -20.80
N SER A 6 -0.80 19.21 -21.90
CA SER A 6 -1.53 19.33 -23.16
C SER A 6 -2.98 18.85 -23.02
N ASP A 7 -3.86 19.42 -23.85
CA ASP A 7 -5.19 18.86 -24.06
C ASP A 7 -5.07 17.37 -24.46
N GLY A 8 -5.92 16.52 -23.87
CA GLY A 8 -5.89 15.06 -24.10
C GLY A 8 -5.13 14.21 -23.08
N PHE A 9 -4.68 14.78 -21.95
CA PHE A 9 -4.05 14.01 -20.87
C PHE A 9 -4.99 12.99 -20.20
N TRP A 10 -6.30 13.28 -20.17
CA TRP A 10 -7.31 12.43 -19.54
C TRP A 10 -8.12 11.63 -20.57
N PRO A 11 -8.66 10.46 -20.19
CA PRO A 11 -9.67 9.76 -20.99
C PRO A 11 -10.88 10.67 -21.30
N GLU A 12 -11.61 10.35 -22.37
CA GLU A 12 -12.80 11.12 -22.74
C GLU A 12 -13.77 11.27 -21.56
N LYS A 13 -14.27 12.50 -21.36
CA LYS A 13 -15.23 12.88 -20.29
C LYS A 13 -14.68 12.84 -18.87
N VAL A 14 -13.38 12.61 -18.66
CA VAL A 14 -12.72 12.75 -17.36
C VAL A 14 -12.12 14.15 -17.24
N THR A 15 -12.46 14.86 -16.17
CA THR A 15 -11.97 16.23 -15.90
C THR A 15 -11.08 16.32 -14.66
N ALA A 16 -11.02 15.25 -13.87
CA ALA A 16 -10.16 15.11 -12.71
C ALA A 16 -9.90 13.62 -12.43
N ALA A 17 -8.78 13.32 -11.78
CA ALA A 17 -8.47 11.99 -11.28
C ALA A 17 -8.15 12.03 -9.79
N ALA A 18 -8.41 10.92 -9.12
CA ALA A 18 -7.97 10.67 -7.76
C ALA A 18 -7.26 9.31 -7.73
N ALA A 19 -6.15 9.25 -7.00
CA ALA A 19 -5.45 8.00 -6.73
C ALA A 19 -5.63 7.66 -5.24
N VAL A 20 -6.16 6.47 -4.98
CA VAL A 20 -6.19 5.92 -3.62
C VAL A 20 -4.95 5.07 -3.46
N THR A 21 -4.14 5.40 -2.46
CA THR A 21 -2.87 4.73 -2.20
C THR A 21 -2.78 4.31 -0.73
N PHE A 22 -2.03 3.23 -0.49
CA PHE A 22 -1.78 2.69 0.85
C PHE A 22 -0.32 2.29 0.98
N ASP A 23 0.33 2.75 2.05
CA ASP A 23 1.70 2.36 2.35
C ASP A 23 1.66 1.19 3.35
N VAL A 24 2.15 0.03 2.93
CA VAL A 24 2.17 -1.20 3.73
C VAL A 24 3.49 -1.28 4.50
N ASP A 25 3.75 -0.26 5.31
CA ASP A 25 5.02 -0.13 6.05
C ASP A 25 5.25 -1.26 7.05
N ALA A 26 4.20 -1.61 7.79
CA ALA A 26 4.23 -2.65 8.82
C ALA A 26 5.40 -2.46 9.81
N GLU A 27 6.10 -3.54 10.17
CA GLU A 27 7.24 -3.48 11.10
C GLU A 27 8.46 -2.75 10.51
N SER A 28 8.58 -2.66 9.17
CA SER A 28 9.78 -2.13 8.52
C SER A 28 10.04 -0.66 8.88
N ALA A 29 9.00 0.17 9.00
CA ALA A 29 9.15 1.59 9.34
C ALA A 29 9.84 1.81 10.69
N ILE A 30 9.42 1.08 11.73
CA ILE A 30 9.99 1.26 13.07
C ILE A 30 11.33 0.52 13.24
N ILE A 31 11.55 -0.59 12.51
CA ILE A 31 12.83 -1.30 12.54
C ILE A 31 13.88 -0.48 11.79
N GLY A 32 13.51 0.14 10.67
CA GLY A 32 14.36 1.05 9.91
C GLY A 32 14.78 2.27 10.70
N PHE A 33 13.96 2.73 11.65
CA PHE A 33 14.34 3.78 12.59
C PHE A 33 15.34 3.30 13.66
N SER A 34 15.14 2.12 14.23
CA SER A 34 16.09 1.48 15.15
C SER A 34 15.86 -0.02 15.22
N ALA A 35 16.91 -0.80 14.97
CA ALA A 35 16.84 -2.26 15.01
C ALA A 35 16.36 -2.79 16.37
N SER A 36 16.68 -2.10 17.48
CA SER A 36 16.24 -2.48 18.83
C SER A 36 14.72 -2.39 19.04
N ASN A 37 13.98 -1.77 18.13
CA ASN A 37 12.52 -1.81 18.18
C ASN A 37 11.98 -3.23 17.94
N ALA A 38 12.72 -4.10 17.26
CA ALA A 38 12.32 -5.49 17.01
C ALA A 38 12.06 -6.27 18.32
N ASP A 39 12.72 -5.90 19.42
CA ASP A 39 12.58 -6.53 20.73
C ASP A 39 11.31 -6.07 21.49
N ARG A 40 10.59 -5.07 20.95
CA ARG A 40 9.41 -4.49 21.60
C ARG A 40 8.15 -5.18 21.09
N LEU A 41 7.74 -6.26 21.76
CA LEU A 41 6.60 -7.09 21.36
C LEU A 41 5.31 -6.29 21.13
N SER A 42 4.94 -5.39 22.05
CA SER A 42 3.73 -4.57 21.89
C SER A 42 3.78 -3.74 20.59
N LEU A 43 4.94 -3.11 20.32
CA LEU A 43 5.17 -2.35 19.10
C LEU A 43 5.10 -3.24 17.86
N MET A 44 5.74 -4.43 17.87
CA MET A 44 5.70 -5.36 16.74
C MET A 44 4.27 -5.81 16.45
N THR A 45 3.50 -6.16 17.48
CA THR A 45 2.11 -6.60 17.29
C THR A 45 1.20 -5.49 16.78
N HIS A 46 1.42 -4.25 17.21
CA HIS A 46 0.73 -3.08 16.67
C HIS A 46 1.03 -2.89 15.17
N GLN A 47 2.31 -2.92 14.79
CA GLN A 47 2.71 -2.77 13.39
C GLN A 47 2.20 -3.93 12.50
N ALA A 48 2.24 -5.17 13.00
CA ALA A 48 1.75 -6.35 12.30
C ALA A 48 0.23 -6.31 12.03
N TYR A 49 -0.53 -5.47 12.72
CA TYR A 49 -1.97 -5.32 12.48
C TYR A 49 -2.26 -4.87 11.04
N GLY A 50 -1.41 -4.02 10.45
CA GLY A 50 -1.53 -3.54 9.08
C GLY A 50 -1.68 -4.70 8.08
N PRO A 51 -0.61 -5.48 7.84
CA PRO A 51 -0.66 -6.59 6.89
C PRO A 51 -1.55 -7.76 7.34
N ARG A 52 -1.66 -8.03 8.65
CA ARG A 52 -2.45 -9.18 9.16
C ARG A 52 -3.96 -8.95 9.09
N THR A 53 -4.42 -7.74 9.39
CA THR A 53 -5.85 -7.45 9.62
C THR A 53 -6.36 -6.31 8.77
N ALA A 54 -5.62 -5.20 8.67
CA ALA A 54 -6.10 -4.03 7.96
C ALA A 54 -6.15 -4.26 6.44
N VAL A 55 -5.09 -4.81 5.85
CA VAL A 55 -5.04 -5.07 4.40
C VAL A 55 -6.20 -5.96 3.94
N PRO A 56 -6.47 -7.15 4.52
CA PRO A 56 -7.63 -7.96 4.12
C PRO A 56 -8.97 -7.21 4.20
N ARG A 57 -9.13 -6.32 5.19
CA ARG A 57 -10.34 -5.49 5.33
C ARG A 57 -10.42 -4.42 4.23
N LEU A 58 -9.29 -3.79 3.89
CA LEU A 58 -9.20 -2.81 2.82
C LEU A 58 -9.50 -3.45 1.47
N LEU A 59 -8.92 -4.63 1.18
CA LEU A 59 -9.20 -5.37 -0.05
C LEU A 59 -10.69 -5.67 -0.23
N ARG A 60 -11.36 -6.11 0.85
CA ARG A 60 -12.82 -6.32 0.84
C ARG A 60 -13.58 -5.03 0.54
N LEU A 61 -13.24 -3.93 1.22
CA LEU A 61 -13.90 -2.64 1.02
C LEU A 61 -13.71 -2.08 -0.40
N LEU A 62 -12.50 -2.20 -0.94
CA LEU A 62 -12.18 -1.77 -2.30
C LEU A 62 -12.95 -2.61 -3.33
N GLY A 63 -13.02 -3.93 -3.13
CA GLY A 63 -13.81 -4.84 -3.95
C GLY A 63 -15.32 -4.52 -3.92
N GLU A 64 -15.89 -4.29 -2.74
CA GLU A 64 -17.30 -3.87 -2.56
C GLU A 64 -17.61 -2.56 -3.32
N ARG A 65 -16.63 -1.68 -3.48
CA ARG A 65 -16.77 -0.39 -4.17
C ARG A 65 -16.31 -0.40 -5.62
N SER A 66 -15.78 -1.52 -6.12
CA SER A 66 -15.16 -1.62 -7.44
C SER A 66 -14.07 -0.55 -7.67
N ILE A 67 -13.26 -0.27 -6.64
CA ILE A 67 -12.16 0.70 -6.69
C ILE A 67 -10.83 -0.05 -6.78
N THR A 68 -10.00 0.29 -7.76
CA THR A 68 -8.60 -0.10 -7.80
C THR A 68 -7.74 0.91 -7.04
N ALA A 69 -6.70 0.43 -6.36
CA ALA A 69 -5.75 1.25 -5.60
C ALA A 69 -4.31 0.79 -5.88
N THR A 70 -3.35 1.62 -5.46
CA THR A 70 -1.92 1.27 -5.47
C THR A 70 -1.45 1.04 -4.04
N PHE A 71 -0.80 -0.09 -3.78
CA PHE A 71 -0.20 -0.40 -2.49
C PHE A 71 1.32 -0.28 -2.60
N PHE A 72 1.90 0.64 -1.86
CA PHE A 72 3.34 0.84 -1.80
C PHE A 72 3.92 -0.06 -0.71
N VAL A 73 4.85 -0.95 -1.08
CA VAL A 73 5.31 -2.04 -0.21
C VAL A 73 6.84 -2.00 -0.09
N PRO A 74 7.40 -1.85 1.13
CA PRO A 74 8.82 -2.04 1.37
C PRO A 74 9.25 -3.49 1.13
N GLY A 75 10.47 -3.70 0.62
CA GLY A 75 10.99 -5.04 0.34
C GLY A 75 10.95 -5.98 1.56
N TYR A 76 11.33 -5.46 2.73
CA TYR A 76 11.26 -6.21 4.00
C TYR A 76 9.83 -6.65 4.33
N THR A 77 8.83 -5.79 4.10
CA THR A 77 7.43 -6.15 4.35
C THR A 77 6.96 -7.22 3.36
N ALA A 78 7.38 -7.14 2.10
CA ALA A 78 7.04 -8.15 1.10
C ALA A 78 7.61 -9.54 1.45
N GLU A 79 8.84 -9.61 1.95
CA GLU A 79 9.45 -10.86 2.39
C GLU A 79 8.78 -11.42 3.65
N ARG A 80 8.39 -10.55 4.58
CA ARG A 80 7.78 -10.95 5.86
C ARG A 80 6.30 -11.33 5.75
N TRP A 81 5.56 -10.69 4.86
CA TRP A 81 4.11 -10.87 4.67
C TRP A 81 3.74 -11.28 3.23
N PRO A 82 4.37 -12.32 2.66
CA PRO A 82 4.28 -12.62 1.24
C PRO A 82 2.84 -12.95 0.81
N ASP A 83 2.05 -13.59 1.67
CA ASP A 83 0.67 -13.95 1.33
C ASP A 83 -0.27 -12.75 1.34
N THR A 84 -0.06 -11.78 2.25
CA THR A 84 -0.78 -10.51 2.20
C THR A 84 -0.47 -9.75 0.92
N ILE A 85 0.81 -9.72 0.51
CA ILE A 85 1.21 -9.01 -0.72
C ILE A 85 0.69 -9.72 -1.98
N LYS A 86 0.71 -11.06 -2.02
CA LYS A 86 0.04 -11.82 -3.09
C LYS A 86 -1.46 -11.53 -3.13
N ALA A 87 -2.13 -11.43 -1.98
CA ALA A 87 -3.56 -11.10 -1.94
C ALA A 87 -3.87 -9.72 -2.52
N ILE A 88 -2.99 -8.72 -2.32
CA ILE A 88 -3.12 -7.40 -2.96
C ILE A 88 -3.06 -7.55 -4.50
N ARG A 89 -2.06 -8.26 -5.02
CA ARG A 89 -1.91 -8.53 -6.46
C ARG A 89 -3.13 -9.29 -7.01
N ASP A 90 -3.54 -10.36 -6.33
CA ASP A 90 -4.61 -11.26 -6.78
C ASP A 90 -5.98 -10.55 -6.77
N ALA A 91 -6.14 -9.51 -5.95
CA ALA A 91 -7.29 -8.60 -5.97
C ALA A 91 -7.26 -7.56 -7.10
N GLY A 92 -6.21 -7.53 -7.93
CA GLY A 92 -6.09 -6.64 -9.08
C GLY A 92 -5.59 -5.23 -8.76
N HIS A 93 -4.93 -5.03 -7.62
CA HIS A 93 -4.32 -3.75 -7.25
C HIS A 93 -2.86 -3.67 -7.69
N GLU A 94 -2.41 -2.43 -7.95
CA GLU A 94 -1.01 -2.17 -8.29
C GLU A 94 -0.14 -2.30 -7.03
N ILE A 95 1.08 -2.83 -7.19
CA ILE A 95 2.11 -2.84 -6.14
C ILE A 95 3.24 -1.90 -6.57
N GLY A 96 3.46 -0.85 -5.79
CA GLY A 96 4.56 0.11 -5.95
C GLY A 96 5.71 -0.18 -4.99
N HIS A 97 6.94 0.19 -5.40
CA HIS A 97 8.12 0.06 -4.55
C HIS A 97 8.13 1.13 -3.43
N HIS A 98 8.46 0.75 -2.20
CA HIS A 98 8.46 1.68 -1.06
C HIS A 98 9.67 1.54 -0.10
N GLY A 99 10.83 1.26 -0.69
CA GLY A 99 12.10 1.07 0.03
C GLY A 99 12.59 -0.35 -0.03
#